data_AF-A0A2N2SAN7-F1
#
_entry.id   AF-A0A2N2SAN7-F1
#
_cell.length_a   1.000
_cell.length_b   1.000
_cell.length_c   1.000
_cell.angle_alpha   90.00
_cell.angle_beta   90.00
_cell.angle_gamma   90.00
#
_symmetry.space_group_name_H-M   'P 1'
#
loop_
_entity.id
_entity.type
_entity.pdbx_description
1 polymer ?
#
loop_
_entity_poly.entity_id
_entity_poly.type
_entity_poly.pdbx_seq_one_letter_code
_entity_poly.pdbx_strand_id
1 'polypeptide(L)'
;MNGEVSFLRPAAANPATSPELTDALRAAVEAKSQAALALLQSAVDELGQQHEVTFANSFGAEDMVLTDLILRNKLPIEIFSLDTGRLPTETYDLMAETEKTYATKLRVLFPRLDAVENYVQTHGINAFYESIELRKACCHMRKVEPLQR
;
A
#
# COMPACT_ATOMS: atom_id res chain seq x y z
N MET A 1 -21.12 39.56 14.88
CA MET A 1 -19.75 39.30 15.36
C MET A 1 -19.04 38.55 14.25
N ASN A 2 -17.97 39.15 13.74
CA ASN A 2 -17.24 38.72 12.56
C ASN A 2 -16.66 37.32 12.74
N GLY A 3 -16.68 36.57 11.64
CA GLY A 3 -16.05 35.27 11.57
C GLY A 3 -14.53 35.38 11.73
N GLU A 4 -14.00 34.50 12.57
CA GLU A 4 -12.64 34.00 12.38
C GLU A 4 -12.78 32.57 11.89
N VAL A 5 -12.68 32.44 10.57
CA VAL A 5 -12.33 31.17 9.92
C VAL A 5 -11.00 30.78 10.54
N SER A 6 -10.95 29.61 11.18
CA SER A 6 -9.71 29.01 11.65
C SER A 6 -8.75 28.97 10.47
N PHE A 7 -7.74 29.83 10.49
CA PHE A 7 -6.60 29.72 9.59
C PHE A 7 -5.97 28.38 9.94
N LEU A 8 -6.27 27.37 9.12
CA LEU A 8 -5.46 26.16 9.01
C LEU A 8 -4.02 26.66 9.08
N ARG A 9 -3.31 26.27 10.14
CA ARG A 9 -1.86 26.48 10.23
C ARG A 9 -1.31 26.15 8.84
N PRO A 10 -0.52 27.03 8.20
CA PRO A 10 0.22 26.63 7.01
C PRO A 10 0.83 25.28 7.34
N ALA A 11 0.58 24.27 6.50
CA ALA A 11 1.22 22.97 6.67
C ALA A 11 2.70 23.30 6.88
N ALA A 12 3.26 22.89 8.03
CA ALA A 12 4.66 23.14 8.32
C ALA A 12 5.42 22.75 7.05
N ALA A 13 6.30 23.62 6.55
CA ALA A 13 7.18 23.33 5.43
C ALA A 13 8.12 22.21 5.89
N ASN A 14 7.57 21.01 5.98
CA ASN A 14 8.23 19.81 6.43
C ASN A 14 9.09 19.40 5.25
N PRO A 15 10.41 19.53 5.35
CA PRO A 15 11.28 19.20 4.23
C PRO A 15 11.16 17.73 3.80
N ALA A 16 10.57 16.86 4.63
CA ALA A 16 10.26 15.48 4.25
C ALA A 16 9.07 15.35 3.29
N THR A 17 8.08 16.25 3.35
CA THR A 17 6.87 16.20 2.50
C THR A 17 6.83 17.32 1.47
N SER A 18 7.68 18.33 1.60
CA SER A 18 7.79 19.46 0.68
C SER A 18 9.24 19.94 0.56
N PRO A 19 10.15 19.08 0.06
CA PRO A 19 11.55 19.45 -0.13
C PRO A 19 11.72 20.49 -1.25
N GLU A 20 12.75 21.32 -1.15
CA GLU A 20 13.23 22.10 -2.28
C GLU A 20 13.78 21.14 -3.36
N LEU A 21 13.23 21.22 -4.57
CA LEU A 21 13.58 20.33 -5.67
C LEU A 21 14.83 20.82 -6.42
N THR A 22 15.96 20.87 -5.70
CA THR A 22 17.27 21.21 -6.26
C THR A 22 17.71 20.21 -7.34
N ASP A 23 18.58 20.63 -8.24
CA ASP A 23 19.11 19.74 -9.29
C ASP A 23 19.83 18.51 -8.70
N ALA A 24 20.54 18.71 -7.58
CA ALA A 24 21.20 17.62 -6.86
C ALA A 24 20.18 16.59 -6.33
N LEU A 25 19.07 17.04 -5.75
CA LEU A 25 18.01 16.15 -5.27
C LEU A 25 17.34 15.41 -6.43
N ARG A 26 17.05 16.11 -7.54
CA ARG A 26 16.47 15.50 -8.74
C ARG A 26 17.37 14.43 -9.33
N ALA A 27 18.67 14.72 -9.46
CA ALA A 27 19.66 13.75 -9.93
C ALA A 27 19.76 12.54 -9.00
N ALA A 28 19.71 12.75 -7.69
CA ALA A 28 19.74 11.66 -6.71
C ALA A 28 18.47 10.78 -6.77
N VAL A 29 17.29 11.38 -6.94
CA VAL A 29 16.03 10.65 -7.11
C VAL A 29 16.06 9.86 -8.41
N GLU A 30 16.48 10.47 -9.52
CA GLU A 30 16.60 9.79 -10.81
C GLU A 30 17.53 8.56 -10.71
N ALA A 31 18.73 8.74 -10.15
CA ALA A 31 19.67 7.64 -9.96
C ALA A 31 19.08 6.49 -9.13
N LYS A 32 18.34 6.81 -8.06
CA LYS A 32 17.66 5.81 -7.23
C LYS A 32 16.51 5.11 -7.96
N SER A 33 15.71 5.84 -8.74
CA SER A 33 14.63 5.29 -9.55
C SER A 33 15.17 4.31 -10.59
N GLN A 34 16.27 4.65 -11.27
CA GLN A 34 16.93 3.77 -12.22
C GLN A 34 17.50 2.52 -11.54
N ALA A 35 18.13 2.67 -10.38
CA ALA A 35 18.64 1.52 -9.61
C ALA A 35 17.51 0.59 -9.15
N ALA A 36 16.37 1.14 -8.67
CA ALA A 36 15.21 0.36 -8.27
C ALA A 36 14.58 -0.38 -9.46
N LEU A 37 14.43 0.29 -10.61
CA LEU A 37 13.93 -0.32 -11.84
C LEU A 37 14.83 -1.47 -12.31
N ALA A 38 16.15 -1.26 -12.30
CA ALA A 38 17.11 -2.31 -12.66
C ALA A 38 17.01 -3.53 -11.73
N LEU A 39 16.79 -3.31 -10.43
CA LEU A 39 16.59 -4.39 -9.46
C LEU A 39 15.28 -5.14 -9.72
N LEU A 40 14.18 -4.44 -10.00
CA LEU A 40 12.90 -5.06 -10.35
C LEU A 40 13.02 -5.92 -11.61
N GLN A 41 13.71 -5.41 -12.64
CA GLN A 41 13.96 -6.17 -13.87
C GLN A 41 14.81 -7.42 -13.59
N SER A 42 15.88 -7.28 -12.79
CA SER A 42 16.73 -8.41 -12.43
C SER A 42 15.97 -9.48 -11.66
N ALA A 43 15.07 -9.08 -10.74
CA ALA A 43 14.22 -10.00 -9.99
C ALA A 43 13.27 -10.77 -10.92
N VAL A 44 12.67 -10.10 -11.89
CA VAL A 44 11.84 -10.74 -12.94
C VAL A 44 12.67 -11.72 -13.76
N ASP A 45 13.87 -11.33 -14.20
CA ASP A 45 14.70 -12.15 -15.07
C ASP A 45 15.23 -13.42 -14.36
N GLU A 46 15.61 -13.28 -13.08
CA GLU A 46 16.17 -14.36 -12.26
C GLU A 46 15.08 -15.28 -11.68
N LEU A 47 14.05 -14.71 -11.07
CA LEU A 47 13.04 -15.48 -10.34
C LEU A 47 11.83 -15.84 -11.22
N GLY A 48 11.49 -14.98 -12.18
CA GLY A 48 10.32 -15.14 -13.07
C GLY A 48 10.34 -16.39 -13.94
N GLN A 49 11.51 -17.00 -14.14
CA GLN A 49 11.64 -18.26 -14.87
C GLN A 49 11.18 -19.49 -14.06
N GLN A 50 11.22 -19.40 -12.74
CA GLN A 50 10.93 -20.51 -11.82
C GLN A 50 9.65 -20.28 -11.01
N HIS A 51 9.38 -19.02 -10.66
CA HIS A 51 8.28 -18.59 -9.81
C HIS A 51 7.71 -17.26 -10.29
N GLU A 52 6.43 -17.00 -10.03
CA GLU A 52 5.86 -15.68 -10.31
C GLU A 52 6.37 -14.65 -9.29
N VAL A 53 6.83 -13.50 -9.80
CA VAL A 53 7.16 -12.34 -8.96
C VAL A 53 5.90 -11.51 -8.80
N THR A 54 5.45 -11.34 -7.56
CA THR A 54 4.27 -10.54 -7.22
C THR A 54 4.63 -9.43 -6.24
N PHE A 55 3.94 -8.29 -6.35
CA PHE A 55 4.13 -7.14 -5.47
C PHE A 55 2.90 -6.95 -4.57
N ALA A 56 3.11 -7.13 -3.26
CA ALA A 56 2.11 -6.83 -2.25
C ALA A 56 2.08 -5.32 -1.97
N ASN A 57 0.96 -4.67 -2.29
CA ASN A 57 0.79 -3.23 -2.22
C ASN A 57 -0.20 -2.85 -1.10
N SER A 58 0.25 -2.02 -0.16
CA SER A 58 -0.53 -1.47 0.94
C SER A 58 -0.95 0.00 0.74
N PHE A 59 -0.61 0.57 -0.41
CA PHE A 59 -0.80 1.97 -0.83
C PHE A 59 -0.05 2.99 0.03
N GLY A 60 1.05 2.56 0.66
CA GLY A 60 2.04 3.47 1.25
C GLY A 60 2.77 4.27 0.19
N ALA A 61 3.45 5.35 0.60
CA ALA A 61 4.17 6.21 -0.34
C ALA A 61 5.25 5.45 -1.12
N GLU A 62 5.94 4.52 -0.47
CA GLU A 62 6.97 3.67 -1.09
C GLU A 62 6.34 2.70 -2.09
N ASP A 63 5.19 2.10 -1.73
CA ASP A 63 4.47 1.17 -2.60
C ASP A 63 3.94 1.85 -3.86
N MET A 64 3.53 3.12 -3.74
CA MET A 64 3.08 3.90 -4.90
C MET A 64 4.23 4.23 -5.86
N VAL A 65 5.46 4.44 -5.34
CA VAL A 65 6.65 4.58 -6.20
C VAL A 65 6.93 3.28 -6.94
N LEU A 66 6.90 2.13 -6.26
CA LEU A 66 7.10 0.83 -6.91
C LEU A 66 5.99 0.52 -7.91
N THR A 67 4.74 0.87 -7.61
CA THR A 67 3.59 0.74 -8.52
C THR A 67 3.80 1.54 -9.80
N ASP A 68 4.24 2.80 -9.68
CA ASP A 68 4.54 3.65 -10.85
C ASP A 68 5.64 3.03 -11.72
N LEU A 69 6.74 2.58 -11.10
CA LEU A 69 7.84 1.93 -11.81
C LEU A 69 7.39 0.64 -12.50
N ILE A 70 6.64 -0.23 -11.83
CA ILE A 70 6.16 -1.50 -12.39
C ILE A 70 5.23 -1.25 -13.58
N LEU A 71 4.21 -0.42 -13.40
CA LEU A 71 3.13 -0.25 -14.38
C LEU A 71 3.56 0.58 -15.59
N ARG A 72 4.35 1.65 -15.42
CA ARG A 72 4.84 2.45 -16.56
C ARG A 72 5.83 1.68 -17.44
N ASN A 73 6.67 0.85 -16.82
CA ASN A 73 7.64 0.03 -17.54
C ASN A 73 7.06 -1.32 -17.99
N LYS A 74 5.78 -1.59 -17.67
CA LYS A 74 5.05 -2.81 -18.05
C LYS A 74 5.79 -4.08 -17.62
N LEU A 75 6.38 -4.05 -16.42
CA LEU A 75 7.03 -5.23 -15.87
C LEU A 75 5.98 -6.33 -15.62
N PRO A 76 6.28 -7.61 -15.88
CA PRO A 76 5.34 -8.71 -15.67
C PRO A 76 5.29 -9.09 -14.18
N ILE A 77 4.89 -8.14 -13.33
CA ILE A 77 4.75 -8.29 -11.88
C ILE A 77 3.29 -8.05 -11.52
N GLU A 78 2.60 -9.09 -11.04
CA GLU A 78 1.22 -8.93 -10.54
C GLU A 78 1.24 -8.08 -9.28
N ILE A 79 0.41 -7.04 -9.23
CA ILE A 79 0.21 -6.22 -8.03
C ILE A 79 -1.06 -6.67 -7.34
N PHE A 80 -0.96 -7.00 -6.06
CA PHE A 80 -2.10 -7.36 -5.24
C PHE A 80 -2.14 -6.61 -3.91
N SER A 81 -3.34 -6.49 -3.34
CA SER A 81 -3.58 -5.82 -2.06
C SER A 81 -4.47 -6.66 -1.16
N LEU A 82 -4.25 -6.56 0.16
CA LEU A 82 -5.06 -7.22 1.16
C LEU A 82 -6.12 -6.27 1.68
N ASP A 83 -7.37 -6.43 1.24
CA ASP A 83 -8.48 -5.70 1.85
C ASP A 83 -8.93 -6.38 3.13
N THR A 84 -8.45 -5.86 4.25
CA THR A 84 -8.79 -6.34 5.58
C THR A 84 -10.27 -6.14 5.97
N GLY A 85 -11.06 -5.41 5.19
CA GLY A 85 -12.41 -4.95 5.53
C GLY A 85 -12.43 -3.82 6.59
N ARG A 86 -11.25 -3.27 6.91
CA ARG A 86 -11.04 -2.24 7.95
C ARG A 86 -10.04 -1.17 7.52
N LEU A 87 -9.76 -1.05 6.22
CA LEU A 87 -8.90 0.00 5.68
C LEU A 87 -9.59 1.37 5.79
N PRO A 88 -8.82 2.47 5.89
CA PRO A 88 -9.35 3.82 5.74
C PRO A 88 -10.06 4.00 4.38
N THR A 89 -11.07 4.87 4.34
CA THR A 89 -11.78 5.20 3.08
C THR A 89 -10.80 5.76 2.04
N GLU A 90 -9.85 6.57 2.48
CA GLU A 90 -8.81 7.19 1.66
C GLU A 90 -7.95 6.15 0.94
N THR A 91 -7.75 4.96 1.55
CA THR A 91 -7.03 3.87 0.89
C THR A 91 -7.83 3.35 -0.30
N TYR A 92 -9.15 3.15 -0.16
CA TYR A 92 -10.01 2.73 -1.28
C TYR A 92 -10.08 3.77 -2.39
N ASP A 93 -10.17 5.04 -2.03
CA ASP A 93 -10.15 6.14 -3.00
C ASP A 93 -8.85 6.13 -3.81
N LEU A 94 -7.71 5.94 -3.14
CA LEU A 94 -6.42 5.80 -3.79
C LEU A 94 -6.31 4.52 -4.64
N MET A 95 -6.91 3.40 -4.24
CA MET A 95 -6.98 2.20 -5.10
C MET A 95 -7.71 2.53 -6.40
N ALA A 96 -8.87 3.18 -6.31
CA ALA A 96 -9.67 3.55 -7.47
C ALA A 96 -8.96 4.59 -8.37
N GLU A 97 -8.24 5.55 -7.79
CA GLU A 97 -7.42 6.50 -8.53
C GLU A 97 -6.24 5.83 -9.23
N THR A 98 -5.59 4.87 -8.56
CA THR A 98 -4.48 4.08 -9.13
C THR A 98 -4.95 3.30 -10.35
N GLU A 99 -6.06 2.56 -10.24
CA GLU A 99 -6.62 1.80 -11.36
C GLU A 99 -6.96 2.68 -12.57
N LYS A 100 -7.51 3.88 -12.34
CA LYS A 100 -7.80 4.85 -13.40
C LYS A 100 -6.52 5.40 -14.04
N THR A 101 -5.55 5.78 -13.22
CA THR A 101 -4.30 6.42 -13.66
C THR A 101 -3.49 5.52 -14.57
N TYR A 102 -3.38 4.23 -14.21
CA TYR A 102 -2.60 3.25 -14.96
C TYR A 102 -3.45 2.40 -15.90
N ALA A 103 -4.77 2.63 -15.98
CA ALA A 103 -5.72 1.83 -16.75
C ALA A 103 -5.56 0.32 -16.49
N THR A 104 -5.49 -0.07 -15.22
CA THR A 104 -5.28 -1.46 -14.77
C THR A 104 -6.29 -1.86 -13.70
N LYS A 105 -6.39 -3.16 -13.42
CA LYS A 105 -7.14 -3.72 -12.29
C LYS A 105 -6.19 -4.44 -11.35
N LEU A 106 -6.22 -4.05 -10.09
CA LEU A 106 -5.36 -4.65 -9.06
C LEU A 106 -6.06 -5.88 -8.46
N ARG A 107 -5.30 -6.93 -8.15
CA ARG A 107 -5.85 -8.10 -7.47
C ARG A 107 -6.11 -7.76 -6.01
N VAL A 108 -7.36 -7.89 -5.54
CA VAL A 108 -7.71 -7.61 -4.14
C VAL A 108 -8.10 -8.91 -3.44
N LEU A 109 -7.43 -9.22 -2.33
CA LEU A 109 -7.67 -10.41 -1.52
C LEU A 109 -8.39 -10.03 -0.23
N PHE A 110 -9.49 -10.73 0.04
CA PHE A 110 -10.32 -10.53 1.23
C PHE A 110 -10.12 -11.65 2.27
N PRO A 111 -10.33 -11.36 3.57
CA PRO A 111 -10.44 -12.35 4.63
C PRO A 111 -11.54 -13.36 4.34
N ARG A 112 -11.38 -14.59 4.81
CA ARG A 112 -12.50 -15.53 4.83
C ARG A 112 -13.59 -15.07 5.79
N LEU A 113 -14.83 -15.14 5.32
CA LEU A 113 -16.02 -14.67 6.05
C LEU A 113 -16.15 -15.35 7.41
N ASP A 114 -16.10 -16.68 7.42
CA ASP A 114 -16.27 -17.53 8.61
C ASP A 114 -15.26 -17.19 9.72
N ALA A 115 -14.00 -16.97 9.36
CA ALA A 115 -12.96 -16.59 10.30
C ALA A 115 -13.24 -15.23 10.95
N VAL A 116 -13.66 -14.23 10.14
CA VAL A 116 -14.00 -12.89 10.62
C VAL A 116 -15.25 -12.91 11.50
N GLU A 117 -16.30 -13.60 11.08
CA GLU A 117 -17.55 -13.71 11.83
C GLU A 117 -17.31 -14.35 13.20
N ASN A 118 -16.60 -15.49 13.24
CA ASN A 118 -16.32 -16.20 14.48
C ASN A 118 -15.53 -15.33 15.48
N TYR A 119 -14.49 -14.63 15.02
CA TYR A 119 -13.72 -13.73 15.88
C TYR A 119 -14.58 -12.59 16.44
N VAL A 120 -15.39 -11.95 15.60
CA VAL A 120 -16.23 -10.81 16.00
C VAL A 120 -17.33 -11.24 16.96
N GLN A 121 -17.97 -12.39 16.73
CA GLN A 121 -19.00 -12.93 17.63
C GLN A 121 -18.41 -13.33 19.00
N THR A 122 -17.18 -13.86 19.01
CA THR A 122 -16.55 -14.37 20.24
C THR A 122 -15.87 -13.28 21.06
N HIS A 123 -15.19 -12.33 20.41
CA HIS A 123 -14.33 -11.35 21.07
C HIS A 123 -14.80 -9.90 20.89
N GLY A 124 -15.72 -9.63 19.96
CA GLY A 124 -16.15 -8.28 19.61
C GLY A 124 -15.35 -7.66 18.47
N ILE A 125 -15.95 -6.64 17.82
CA ILE A 125 -15.43 -6.02 16.59
C ILE A 125 -14.09 -5.30 16.76
N ASN A 126 -13.74 -4.94 18.00
CA ASN A 126 -12.57 -4.13 18.36
C ASN A 126 -11.65 -4.79 19.41
N ALA A 127 -11.76 -6.11 19.62
CA ALA A 127 -10.99 -6.83 20.64
C ALA A 127 -9.46 -6.75 20.46
N PHE A 128 -8.97 -6.34 19.29
CA PHE A 128 -7.55 -6.13 19.01
C PHE A 128 -6.92 -4.97 19.82
N TYR A 129 -7.72 -4.17 20.52
CA TYR A 129 -7.25 -3.21 21.52
C TYR A 129 -7.08 -3.81 22.92
N GLU A 130 -7.68 -4.96 23.19
CA GLU A 130 -7.76 -5.55 24.54
C GLU A 130 -6.52 -6.36 24.90
N SER A 131 -5.90 -7.05 23.93
CA SER A 131 -4.63 -7.77 24.15
C SER A 131 -3.80 -7.94 22.89
N ILE A 132 -2.53 -8.33 23.07
CA ILE A 132 -1.62 -8.65 21.97
C ILE A 132 -2.08 -9.93 21.26
N GLU A 133 -2.57 -10.92 22.01
CA GLU A 133 -3.08 -12.19 21.50
C GLU A 133 -4.28 -11.95 20.58
N LEU A 134 -5.23 -11.13 21.01
CA LEU A 134 -6.41 -10.76 20.20
C LEU A 134 -6.02 -9.95 18.97
N ARG A 135 -5.06 -9.02 19.09
CA ARG A 135 -4.52 -8.30 17.93
C ARG A 135 -3.87 -9.24 16.92
N LYS A 136 -3.07 -10.20 17.38
CA LYS A 136 -2.44 -11.20 16.51
C LYS A 136 -3.48 -12.07 15.83
N ALA A 137 -4.52 -12.50 16.53
CA ALA A 137 -5.62 -13.26 15.95
C ALA A 137 -6.38 -12.44 14.88
N CYS A 138 -6.67 -11.16 15.14
CA CYS A 138 -7.26 -10.25 14.15
C CYS A 138 -6.38 -10.08 12.90
N CYS A 139 -5.08 -9.81 13.09
CA CYS A 139 -4.13 -9.72 11.98
C CYS A 139 -3.99 -11.04 11.22
N HIS A 140 -4.02 -12.17 11.93
CA HIS A 140 -3.90 -13.48 11.31
C HIS A 140 -5.06 -13.73 10.34
N MET A 141 -6.30 -13.59 10.81
CA MET A 141 -7.47 -13.82 9.96
C MET A 141 -7.65 -12.76 8.87
N ARG A 142 -7.27 -11.50 9.11
CA ARG A 142 -7.51 -10.41 8.15
C ARG A 142 -6.36 -10.15 7.17
N LYS A 143 -5.13 -10.55 7.50
CA LYS A 143 -3.93 -10.27 6.70
C LYS A 143 -3.11 -11.52 6.40
N VAL A 144 -2.72 -12.27 7.43
CA VAL A 144 -1.77 -13.37 7.25
C VAL A 144 -2.38 -14.52 6.45
N GLU A 145 -3.60 -14.94 6.80
CA GLU A 145 -4.29 -16.01 6.08
C GLU A 145 -4.57 -15.63 4.62
N PRO A 146 -5.13 -14.44 4.30
CA PRO A 146 -5.31 -14.04 2.90
C PRO A 146 -4.01 -13.96 2.10
N LEU A 147 -2.90 -13.57 2.73
CA LEU A 147 -1.58 -13.50 2.08
C LEU A 147 -1.03 -14.88 1.69
N GLN A 148 -1.43 -15.94 2.38
CA GLN A 148 -0.96 -17.31 2.11
C GLN A 148 -1.68 -18.00 0.94
N ARG A 149 -2.71 -17.37 0.36
CA ARG A 149 -3.56 -17.93 -0.71
C ARG A 149 -3.15 -17.43 -2.09
#